data_AF-A0A930N5Z2-F1
#
_entry.id   AF-A0A930N5Z2-F1
#
_cell.length_a   1.000
_cell.length_b   1.000
_cell.length_c   1.000
_cell.angle_alpha   90.00
_cell.angle_beta   90.00
_cell.angle_gamma   90.00
#
_symmetry.space_group_name_H-M   'P 1'
#
loop_
_entity.id
_entity.type
_entity.pdbx_description
1 polymer ?
#
loop_
_entity_poly.entity_id
_entity_poly.type
_entity_poly.pdbx_seq_one_letter_code
_entity_poly.pdbx_strand_id
1 'polypeptide(L)' 'KAMVAKMDEVGFGNCTNTRACEAVCPKNEKIANIARLNREFIKAKFAD' A
#
# COMPACT_ATOMS: atom_id res chain seq x y z
N LYS A 1 -4.13 11.71 11.26
CA LYS A 1 -3.59 11.84 9.88
C LYS A 1 -2.06 11.87 9.79
N ALA A 2 -1.31 11.80 10.90
CA ALA A 2 0.15 11.90 10.89
C ALA A 2 0.85 10.86 9.98
N MET A 3 0.33 9.63 9.93
CA MET A 3 0.89 8.55 9.10
C MET A 3 0.75 8.84 7.60
N VAL A 4 -0.44 9.30 7.16
CA VAL A 4 -0.71 9.67 5.76
C VAL A 4 0.09 10.90 5.33
N ALA A 5 0.17 11.92 6.19
CA ALA A 5 0.96 13.11 5.89
C ALA A 5 2.46 12.78 5.70
N LYS A 6 3.01 11.85 6.51
CA LYS A 6 4.40 11.43 6.35
C LYS A 6 4.61 10.57 5.10
N MET A 7 3.64 9.72 4.76
CA MET A 7 3.61 8.97 3.51
C MET A 7 3.72 9.91 2.30
N ASP A 8 2.88 10.94 2.25
CA ASP A 8 2.91 11.94 1.18
C ASP A 8 4.26 12.70 1.12
N GLU A 9 4.79 13.10 2.28
CA GLU A 9 6.07 13.82 2.40
C GLU A 9 7.25 13.01 1.81
N VAL A 10 7.31 11.70 2.06
CA VAL A 10 8.39 10.83 1.57
C VAL A 10 8.06 10.14 0.23
N GLY A 11 6.92 10.49 -0.40
CA GLY A 11 6.45 9.85 -1.63
C GLY A 11 6.14 8.35 -1.47
N PHE A 12 5.87 7.90 -0.25
CA PHE A 12 5.58 6.52 0.10
C PHE A 12 4.06 6.32 0.20
N GLY A 13 3.55 5.13 -0.12
CA GLY A 13 2.14 4.78 0.10
C GLY A 13 1.31 4.46 -1.13
N ASN A 14 1.75 4.87 -2.31
CA ASN A 14 1.18 4.41 -3.56
C ASN A 14 2.00 3.24 -4.12
N CYS A 15 1.36 2.13 -4.43
CA CYS A 15 2.03 0.96 -5.00
C CYS A 15 2.39 1.22 -6.48
N THR A 16 3.68 1.12 -6.82
CA THR A 16 4.20 1.20 -8.20
C THR A 16 4.55 -0.17 -8.80
N ASN A 17 4.27 -1.26 -8.08
CA ASN A 17 4.59 -2.65 -8.46
C ASN A 17 6.08 -2.97 -8.66
N THR A 18 7.00 -2.13 -8.17
CA THR A 18 8.46 -2.40 -8.19
C THR A 18 8.90 -3.52 -7.24
N ARG A 19 8.05 -3.87 -6.27
CA ARG A 19 8.29 -4.91 -5.24
C ARG A 19 9.46 -4.66 -4.29
N ALA A 20 10.04 -3.46 -4.30
CA ALA A 20 11.10 -3.07 -3.36
C ALA A 20 10.63 -3.18 -1.89
N CYS A 21 9.36 -2.87 -1.62
CA CYS A 21 8.78 -2.95 -0.28
C CYS A 21 8.78 -4.37 0.31
N GLU A 22 8.55 -5.41 -0.49
CA GLU A 22 8.58 -6.81 -0.01
C GLU A 22 10.00 -7.25 0.34
N ALA A 23 11.01 -6.80 -0.41
CA ALA A 23 12.41 -7.17 -0.21
C ALA A 23 13.03 -6.54 1.06
N VAL A 24 12.59 -5.34 1.44
CA VAL A 24 13.14 -4.59 2.59
C VAL A 24 12.31 -4.70 3.86
N CYS A 25 11.13 -5.33 3.81
CA CYS A 25 10.22 -5.35 4.95
C CYS A 25 10.78 -6.21 6.09
N PRO A 26 11.06 -5.64 7.28
CA PRO A 26 11.61 -6.39 8.42
C PRO A 26 10.63 -7.42 8.97
N LYS A 27 9.35 -7.32 8.59
CA LYS A 27 8.26 -8.22 9.00
C LYS A 27 7.94 -9.27 7.94
N ASN A 28 8.69 -9.32 6.83
CA ASN A 28 8.47 -10.25 5.72
C ASN A 28 7.04 -10.22 5.16
N GLU A 29 6.40 -9.04 5.18
CA GLU A 29 5.07 -8.89 4.59
C GLU A 29 5.13 -9.06 3.07
N LYS A 30 4.19 -9.86 2.55
CA LYS A 30 4.06 -10.13 1.13
C LYS A 30 3.30 -9.01 0.42
N ILE A 31 3.73 -8.67 -0.79
CA ILE A 31 3.02 -7.68 -1.63
C ILE A 31 1.58 -8.09 -1.94
N ALA A 32 1.24 -9.38 -1.81
CA ALA A 32 -0.12 -9.90 -1.93
C ALA A 32 -1.11 -9.23 -0.96
N ASN A 33 -0.67 -8.82 0.23
CA ASN A 33 -1.50 -8.12 1.21
C ASN A 33 -1.88 -6.71 0.72
N ILE A 34 -0.91 -5.98 0.16
CA ILE A 34 -1.10 -4.66 -0.44
C ILE A 34 -2.03 -4.77 -1.66
N ALA A 35 -1.81 -5.78 -2.52
CA ALA A 35 -2.66 -6.03 -3.67
C ALA A 35 -4.12 -6.34 -3.28
N ARG A 36 -4.33 -7.10 -2.20
CA ARG A 36 -5.67 -7.35 -1.65
C ARG A 36 -6.32 -6.04 -1.16
N LEU A 37 -5.59 -5.23 -0.39
CA LEU A 37 -6.10 -3.95 0.11
C LEU A 37 -6.57 -3.04 -1.03
N ASN A 38 -5.77 -2.91 -2.08
CA ASN A 38 -6.13 -2.08 -3.24
C ASN A 38 -7.38 -2.60 -3.97
N ARG A 39 -7.52 -3.93 -4.11
CA ARG A 39 -8.71 -4.54 -4.71
C ARG A 39 -9.97 -4.27 -3.88
N GLU A 40 -9.90 -4.44 -2.56
CA GLU A 40 -11.03 -4.16 -1.66
C GLU A 40 -11.39 -2.66 -1.66
N PHE A 41 -10.40 -1.77 -1.71
CA PHE A 41 -10.65 -0.33 -1.80
C PHE A 41 -11.38 0.04 -3.10
N ILE A 42 -10.96 -0.51 -4.23
CA ILE A 42 -11.64 -0.31 -5.53
C ILE A 42 -13.06 -0.87 -5.47
N LYS A 43 -13.24 -2.07 -4.94
CA LYS A 43 -14.55 -2.70 -4.80
C LYS A 43 -15.49 -1.88 -3.92
N ALA A 44 -15.01 -1.38 -2.78
CA ALA A 44 -15.79 -0.53 -1.88
C ALA A 44 -16.22 0.75 -2.59
N LYS A 45 -15.32 1.41 -3.32
CA LYS A 45 -15.63 2.62 -4.09
C LYS A 45 -16.72 2.46 -5.16
N PHE A 46 -16.91 1.24 -5.68
CA PHE A 46 -17.95 0.94 -6.66
C PHE A 46 -19.23 0.36 -6.04
N ALA A 47 -19.22 0.08 -4.72
CA ALA A 47 -20.37 -0.39 -3.97
C ALA A 47 -21.08 0.74 -3.18
N ASP A 48 -20.50 1.94 -3.17
CA ASP A 48 -21.09 3.19 -2.65
C ASP A 48 -22.12 3.77 -3.63
#